data_AF-A0A934GJG1-F1
#
_entry.id   AF-A0A934GJG1-F1
#
_cell.length_a   1.000
_cell.length_b   1.000
_cell.length_c   1.000
_cell.angle_alpha   90.00
_cell.angle_beta   90.00
_cell.angle_gamma   90.00
#
_symmetry.space_group_name_H-M   'P 1'
#
loop_
_entity.id
_entity.type
_entity.pdbx_description
1 polymer ?
#
loop_
_entity_poly.entity_id
_entity_poly.type
_entity_poly.pdbx_seq_one_letter_code
_entity_poly.pdbx_strand_id
1 'polypeptide(L)'
;MKRKGIFLIAAMIISAEALFPFLHASAATALASGMLVKSSAPEVYFMENGMRRWIASEKIFNEFEFQWDKILVVSDEDIKNYPRGRDITYASQYPDGALVRADGVKVYILERGARRWVETEQDFINLGLDWRAVMDISPVRLQRAYQGKTIANAQGILSPLTVLLNVPDKVLEDNTVKFRFTGVSARQDIRALSFETFLEGVDTGWVTVANERTITLPAGKTAHYRFFVRAKDPDGNADRTPEMYEFATKFSPYYGMVAIASANARAVDPAAEQFTIQGKTKALVNVTGWTVGSEKYRTSYIIPDAYEIPNHPFLERRSDIALNDKGKVIVYTGAGASGVNFRMNNCIGYLSNYYKFTPALPLLCPRPNTLETQKLSSYCQKVIAQNASCKEPNLNDILIDTECRDYIAARFNYSKCVEATYNYYDFLTDEWRVYLGHSREIWANEADAILLRDENGLVVSRYKY
;
A
#
# COMPACT_ATOMS: atom_id res chain seq x y z
N MET A 1 -86.34 -19.36 15.39
CA MET A 1 -85.46 -19.09 14.23
C MET A 1 -84.20 -18.39 14.72
N LYS A 2 -83.01 -18.96 14.43
CA LYS A 2 -81.64 -18.38 14.31
C LYS A 2 -81.22 -17.24 15.28
N ARG A 3 -80.05 -17.19 15.92
CA ARG A 3 -78.80 -17.98 15.96
C ARG A 3 -78.02 -17.44 17.18
N LYS A 4 -77.37 -18.31 17.95
CA LYS A 4 -76.39 -17.96 19.01
C LYS A 4 -75.09 -17.48 18.35
N GLY A 5 -74.54 -16.35 18.80
CA GLY A 5 -73.16 -15.92 18.52
C GLY A 5 -72.29 -16.21 19.74
N ILE A 6 -71.33 -17.12 19.60
CA ILE A 6 -70.26 -17.39 20.56
C ILE A 6 -68.98 -16.88 19.92
N PHE A 7 -68.28 -15.98 20.62
CA PHE A 7 -66.93 -15.53 20.29
C PHE A 7 -65.94 -16.67 20.55
N LEU A 8 -65.18 -17.05 19.52
CA LEU A 8 -64.03 -17.96 19.61
C LEU A 8 -62.78 -17.14 19.27
N ILE A 9 -61.87 -17.03 20.23
CA ILE A 9 -60.55 -16.44 20.09
C ILE A 9 -59.69 -17.43 19.31
N ALA A 10 -59.29 -17.06 18.09
CA ALA A 10 -58.35 -17.84 17.28
C ALA A 10 -56.93 -17.38 17.56
N ALA A 11 -56.09 -18.30 18.05
CA ALA A 11 -54.65 -18.14 18.15
C ALA A 11 -54.03 -18.16 16.74
N MET A 12 -53.37 -17.08 16.34
CA MET A 12 -52.54 -17.04 15.14
C MET A 12 -51.20 -17.72 15.41
N ILE A 13 -51.00 -18.88 14.80
CA ILE A 13 -49.68 -19.46 14.56
C ILE A 13 -49.06 -18.66 13.43
N ILE A 14 -48.02 -17.87 13.72
CA ILE A 14 -47.23 -17.18 12.69
C ILE A 14 -46.18 -18.19 12.22
N SER A 15 -46.42 -18.78 11.06
CA SER A 15 -45.45 -19.55 10.29
C SER A 15 -44.32 -18.64 9.81
N ALA A 16 -43.08 -19.04 10.08
CA ALA A 16 -41.88 -18.37 9.60
C ALA A 16 -41.67 -18.63 8.10
N GLU A 17 -42.30 -17.81 7.26
CA GLU A 17 -41.92 -17.65 5.86
C GLU A 17 -41.84 -16.15 5.57
N ALA A 18 -40.66 -15.59 5.77
CA ALA A 18 -40.35 -14.25 5.33
C ALA A 18 -39.03 -14.27 4.55
N LEU A 19 -39.17 -13.97 3.25
CA LEU A 19 -38.21 -13.20 2.46
C LEU A 19 -36.90 -13.92 2.07
N PHE A 20 -37.01 -14.92 1.17
CA PHE A 20 -35.97 -15.07 0.16
C PHE A 20 -36.29 -14.08 -0.98
N PRO A 21 -35.51 -13.01 -1.19
CA PRO A 21 -35.62 -12.29 -2.45
C PRO A 21 -35.16 -13.28 -3.54
N PHE A 22 -35.99 -13.43 -4.58
CA PHE A 22 -35.59 -14.09 -5.81
C PHE A 22 -34.37 -13.34 -6.37
N LEU A 23 -33.18 -13.81 -6.04
CA LEU A 23 -32.00 -13.62 -6.87
C LEU A 23 -32.30 -14.33 -8.17
N HIS A 24 -32.73 -13.57 -9.18
CA HIS A 24 -32.41 -13.93 -10.55
C HIS A 24 -30.88 -13.81 -10.65
N ALA A 25 -30.18 -14.86 -10.20
CA ALA A 25 -28.86 -15.13 -10.69
C ALA A 25 -29.06 -15.34 -12.20
N SER A 26 -28.74 -14.32 -12.99
CA SER A 26 -28.29 -14.59 -14.36
C SER A 26 -27.25 -15.68 -14.20
N ALA A 27 -27.54 -16.89 -14.71
CA ALA A 27 -26.56 -17.95 -14.73
C ALA A 27 -25.46 -17.49 -15.69
N ALA A 28 -24.51 -16.71 -15.17
CA ALA A 28 -23.28 -16.39 -15.85
C ALA A 28 -22.70 -17.73 -16.26
N THR A 29 -22.74 -18.03 -17.56
CA THR A 29 -22.20 -19.29 -18.05
C THR A 29 -20.71 -19.22 -17.80
N ALA A 30 -20.20 -20.06 -16.90
CA ALA A 30 -18.79 -20.08 -16.56
C ALA A 30 -17.95 -20.19 -17.84
N LEU A 31 -16.97 -19.31 -18.00
CA LEU A 31 -16.12 -19.28 -19.18
C LEU A 31 -15.09 -20.40 -19.05
N ALA A 32 -15.28 -21.46 -19.84
CA ALA A 32 -14.42 -22.62 -19.82
C ALA A 32 -13.06 -22.35 -20.49
N SER A 33 -12.03 -23.11 -20.09
CA SER A 33 -10.74 -23.12 -20.79
C SER A 33 -10.95 -23.49 -22.26
N GLY A 34 -10.16 -22.88 -23.16
CA GLY A 34 -10.26 -23.09 -24.60
C GLY A 34 -11.12 -22.07 -25.33
N MET A 35 -12.00 -21.34 -24.62
CA MET A 35 -12.87 -20.34 -25.23
C MET A 35 -12.09 -19.09 -25.67
N LEU A 36 -12.47 -18.53 -26.82
CA LEU A 36 -12.09 -17.18 -27.23
C LEU A 36 -13.20 -16.22 -26.85
N VAL A 37 -12.87 -15.15 -26.13
CA VAL A 37 -13.85 -14.19 -25.65
C VAL A 37 -13.40 -12.75 -25.91
N LYS A 38 -14.35 -11.86 -26.13
CA LYS A 38 -14.13 -10.41 -26.12
C LYS A 38 -15.29 -9.72 -25.41
N SER A 39 -15.07 -8.49 -24.96
CA SER A 39 -16.14 -7.65 -24.43
C SER A 39 -16.34 -6.42 -25.32
N SER A 40 -16.66 -5.26 -24.74
CA SER A 40 -16.84 -4.01 -25.48
C SER A 40 -15.54 -3.54 -26.16
N ALA A 41 -14.40 -3.81 -25.53
CA ALA A 41 -13.08 -3.48 -26.04
C ALA A 41 -12.62 -4.43 -27.19
N PRO A 42 -11.67 -4.03 -28.04
CA PRO A 42 -11.23 -4.83 -29.19
C PRO A 42 -10.36 -6.04 -28.81
N GLU A 43 -9.84 -6.10 -27.58
CA GLU A 43 -8.99 -7.19 -27.12
C GLU A 43 -9.72 -8.52 -27.12
N VAL A 44 -9.10 -9.52 -27.76
CA VAL A 44 -9.56 -10.92 -27.74
C VAL A 44 -8.72 -11.69 -26.74
N TYR A 45 -9.40 -12.38 -25.83
CA TYR A 45 -8.79 -13.18 -24.78
C TYR A 45 -9.00 -14.67 -25.05
N PHE A 46 -7.98 -15.46 -24.79
CA PHE A 46 -8.10 -16.90 -24.65
C PHE A 46 -8.31 -17.24 -23.16
N MET A 47 -9.31 -18.07 -22.87
CA MET A 47 -9.56 -18.54 -21.51
C MET A 47 -8.67 -19.74 -21.21
N GLU A 48 -7.80 -19.64 -20.22
CA GLU A 48 -6.86 -20.69 -19.81
C GLU A 48 -6.90 -20.85 -18.30
N ASN A 49 -7.31 -22.01 -17.81
CA ASN A 49 -7.28 -22.35 -16.38
C ASN A 49 -7.96 -21.28 -15.50
N GLY A 50 -9.14 -20.80 -15.90
CA GLY A 50 -9.89 -19.77 -15.19
C GLY A 50 -9.26 -18.36 -15.25
N MET A 51 -8.28 -18.12 -16.11
CA MET A 51 -7.72 -16.80 -16.42
C MET A 51 -8.09 -16.38 -17.84
N ARG A 52 -8.20 -15.07 -18.07
CA ARG A 52 -8.25 -14.49 -19.41
C ARG A 52 -6.85 -14.06 -19.82
N ARG A 53 -6.35 -14.55 -20.96
CA ARG A 53 -5.03 -14.20 -21.50
C ARG A 53 -5.21 -13.45 -22.80
N TRP A 54 -4.78 -12.19 -22.84
CA TRP A 54 -4.92 -11.37 -24.05
C TRP A 54 -4.04 -11.92 -25.16
N ILE A 55 -4.61 -12.10 -26.35
CA ILE A 55 -3.85 -12.41 -27.57
C ILE A 55 -3.35 -11.08 -28.13
N ALA A 56 -2.05 -10.82 -28.03
CA ALA A 56 -1.49 -9.48 -28.16
C ALA A 56 -1.62 -8.85 -29.56
N SER A 57 -1.92 -9.65 -30.61
CA SER A 57 -2.16 -9.14 -31.95
C SER A 57 -2.96 -10.10 -32.83
N GLU A 58 -3.57 -9.54 -33.87
CA GLU A 58 -4.22 -10.28 -34.97
C GLU A 58 -3.26 -11.28 -35.63
N LYS A 59 -1.99 -10.90 -35.80
CA LYS A 59 -0.95 -11.79 -36.35
C LYS A 59 -0.82 -13.07 -35.51
N ILE A 60 -0.73 -12.94 -34.19
CA ILE A 60 -0.61 -14.09 -33.28
C ILE A 60 -1.88 -14.94 -33.35
N PHE A 61 -3.05 -14.30 -33.36
CA PHE A 61 -4.35 -14.98 -33.51
C PHE A 61 -4.39 -15.84 -34.78
N ASN A 62 -4.00 -15.27 -35.92
CA ASN A 62 -3.99 -15.95 -37.21
C ASN A 62 -2.87 -17.03 -37.30
N GLU A 63 -1.71 -16.85 -36.65
CA GLU A 63 -0.65 -17.88 -36.58
C GLU A 63 -1.07 -19.11 -35.73
N PHE A 64 -2.00 -18.93 -34.79
CA PHE A 64 -2.69 -20.03 -34.14
C PHE A 64 -3.77 -20.67 -35.00
N GLU A 65 -4.07 -20.11 -36.17
CA GLU A 65 -5.22 -20.50 -37.00
C GLU A 65 -6.53 -20.46 -36.18
N PHE A 66 -6.62 -19.54 -35.21
CA PHE A 66 -7.86 -19.31 -34.49
C PHE A 66 -8.92 -18.72 -35.42
N GLN A 67 -10.16 -19.09 -35.16
CA GLN A 67 -11.30 -18.74 -36.00
C GLN A 67 -12.04 -17.54 -35.41
N TRP A 68 -12.17 -16.46 -36.18
CA TRP A 68 -12.78 -15.20 -35.74
C TRP A 68 -14.27 -15.34 -35.39
N ASP A 69 -14.99 -16.23 -36.07
CA ASP A 69 -16.41 -16.55 -35.83
C ASP A 69 -16.63 -17.36 -34.53
N LYS A 70 -15.55 -17.87 -33.91
CA LYS A 70 -15.60 -18.56 -32.61
C LYS A 70 -15.46 -17.62 -31.41
N ILE A 71 -15.24 -16.32 -31.64
CA ILE A 71 -15.11 -15.35 -30.55
C ILE A 71 -16.48 -15.10 -29.93
N LEU A 72 -16.63 -15.48 -28.66
CA LEU A 72 -17.83 -15.17 -27.88
C LEU A 72 -17.76 -13.74 -27.37
N VAL A 73 -18.78 -12.94 -27.67
CA VAL A 73 -18.95 -11.61 -27.06
C VAL A 73 -19.64 -11.75 -25.73
N VAL A 74 -18.99 -11.28 -24.67
CA VAL A 74 -19.50 -11.30 -23.27
C VAL A 74 -19.61 -9.88 -22.73
N SER A 75 -20.32 -9.71 -21.61
CA SER A 75 -20.38 -8.40 -20.96
C SER A 75 -19.02 -8.03 -20.34
N ASP A 76 -18.79 -6.72 -20.16
CA ASP A 76 -17.62 -6.24 -19.42
C ASP A 76 -17.61 -6.71 -17.97
N GLU A 77 -18.78 -7.03 -17.40
CA GLU A 77 -18.87 -7.54 -16.02
C GLU A 77 -18.45 -9.01 -15.94
N ASP A 78 -18.95 -9.84 -16.87
CA ASP A 78 -18.63 -11.28 -16.88
C ASP A 78 -17.14 -11.53 -17.06
N ILE A 79 -16.48 -10.77 -17.96
CA ILE A 79 -15.06 -10.95 -18.23
C ILE A 79 -14.17 -10.48 -17.06
N LYS A 80 -14.63 -9.54 -16.24
CA LYS A 80 -13.89 -9.03 -15.07
C LYS A 80 -13.82 -10.04 -13.92
N ASN A 81 -14.74 -10.99 -13.87
CA ASN A 81 -14.73 -12.08 -12.87
C ASN A 81 -13.57 -13.07 -13.07
N TYR A 82 -12.81 -12.94 -14.16
CA TYR A 82 -11.65 -13.77 -14.45
C TYR A 82 -10.35 -12.96 -14.39
N PRO A 83 -9.34 -13.42 -13.63
CA PRO A 83 -8.06 -12.74 -13.54
C PRO A 83 -7.36 -12.66 -14.90
N ARG A 84 -6.74 -11.50 -15.19
CA ARG A 84 -5.85 -11.35 -16.35
C ARG A 84 -4.55 -12.12 -16.11
N GLY A 85 -4.35 -13.17 -16.89
CA GLY A 85 -3.08 -13.89 -16.97
C GLY A 85 -2.05 -13.17 -17.85
N ARG A 86 -0.87 -13.77 -18.01
CA ARG A 86 0.16 -13.25 -18.93
C ARG A 86 -0.37 -13.20 -20.35
N ASP A 87 -0.10 -12.11 -21.05
CA ASP A 87 -0.48 -11.97 -22.46
C ASP A 87 0.21 -13.05 -23.33
N ILE A 88 -0.46 -13.45 -24.40
CA ILE A 88 0.05 -14.38 -25.40
C ILE A 88 0.69 -13.54 -26.51
N THR A 89 2.02 -13.54 -26.57
CA THR A 89 2.82 -12.66 -27.44
C THR A 89 3.51 -13.39 -28.60
N TYR A 90 3.38 -14.72 -28.68
CA TYR A 90 3.93 -15.55 -29.75
C TYR A 90 3.09 -16.82 -29.93
N ALA A 91 3.10 -17.38 -31.15
CA ALA A 91 2.30 -18.55 -31.51
C ALA A 91 3.08 -19.85 -31.71
N SER A 92 4.24 -20.00 -31.05
CA SER A 92 5.06 -21.21 -31.15
C SER A 92 4.34 -22.47 -30.62
N GLN A 93 3.55 -22.31 -29.55
CA GLN A 93 2.79 -23.39 -28.91
C GLN A 93 1.40 -22.89 -28.54
N TYR A 94 0.38 -23.72 -28.77
CA TYR A 94 -0.98 -23.41 -28.33
C TYR A 94 -1.03 -23.21 -26.80
N PRO A 95 -1.85 -22.27 -26.31
CA PRO A 95 -2.20 -22.20 -24.89
C PRO A 95 -2.78 -23.53 -24.40
N ASP A 96 -2.60 -23.81 -23.11
CA ASP A 96 -3.12 -25.02 -22.49
C ASP A 96 -4.66 -24.97 -22.43
N GLY A 97 -5.31 -26.09 -22.72
CA GLY A 97 -6.76 -26.19 -22.82
C GLY A 97 -7.34 -25.82 -24.17
N ALA A 98 -6.52 -25.46 -25.18
CA ALA A 98 -7.03 -25.26 -26.54
C ALA A 98 -7.66 -26.55 -27.06
N LEU A 99 -8.82 -26.42 -27.72
CA LEU A 99 -9.55 -27.54 -28.31
C LEU A 99 -9.47 -27.42 -29.83
N VAL A 100 -8.90 -28.42 -30.49
CA VAL A 100 -8.67 -28.36 -31.94
C VAL A 100 -9.04 -29.65 -32.64
N ARG A 101 -9.33 -29.56 -33.94
CA ARG A 101 -9.38 -30.69 -34.87
C ARG A 101 -8.84 -30.28 -36.24
N ALA A 102 -8.41 -31.26 -37.03
CA ALA A 102 -7.86 -31.01 -38.37
C ALA A 102 -8.74 -31.60 -39.49
N ASP A 103 -8.96 -32.93 -39.50
CA ASP A 103 -9.62 -33.59 -40.63
C ASP A 103 -10.61 -34.68 -40.18
N GLY A 104 -11.65 -34.33 -39.43
CA GLY A 104 -12.72 -35.28 -39.07
C GLY A 104 -13.33 -35.03 -37.70
N VAL A 105 -13.74 -36.11 -37.04
CA VAL A 105 -14.48 -36.06 -35.76
C VAL A 105 -13.60 -36.01 -34.51
N LYS A 106 -12.29 -36.26 -34.63
CA LYS A 106 -11.39 -36.32 -33.47
C LYS A 106 -11.06 -34.93 -32.96
N VAL A 107 -11.50 -34.64 -31.74
CA VAL A 107 -11.13 -33.42 -31.01
C VAL A 107 -9.96 -33.70 -30.09
N TYR A 108 -8.98 -32.80 -30.11
CA TYR A 108 -7.79 -32.85 -29.27
C TYR A 108 -7.79 -31.69 -28.28
N ILE A 109 -7.47 -31.97 -27.02
CA ILE A 109 -7.05 -30.94 -26.06
C ILE A 109 -5.54 -30.77 -26.14
N LEU A 110 -5.07 -29.52 -26.17
CA LEU A 110 -3.64 -29.20 -26.11
C LEU A 110 -3.26 -28.93 -24.66
N GLU A 111 -2.30 -29.69 -24.14
CA GLU A 111 -1.81 -29.50 -22.77
C GLU A 111 -0.30 -29.71 -22.75
N ARG A 112 0.44 -28.71 -22.24
CA ARG A 112 1.91 -28.73 -22.13
C ARG A 112 2.61 -29.10 -23.45
N GLY A 113 2.00 -28.72 -24.57
CA GLY A 113 2.51 -28.96 -25.93
C GLY A 113 2.12 -30.31 -26.54
N ALA A 114 1.43 -31.17 -25.79
CA ALA A 114 0.89 -32.43 -26.27
C ALA A 114 -0.50 -32.24 -26.87
N ARG A 115 -0.83 -32.94 -27.96
CA ARG A 115 -2.21 -33.16 -28.40
C ARG A 115 -2.76 -34.45 -27.80
N ARG A 116 -3.84 -34.36 -27.04
CA ARG A 116 -4.48 -35.51 -26.40
C ARG A 116 -5.87 -35.69 -27.00
N TRP A 117 -6.10 -36.82 -27.65
CA TRP A 117 -7.41 -37.11 -28.23
C TRP A 117 -8.43 -37.35 -27.11
N VAL A 118 -9.57 -36.66 -27.16
CA VAL A 118 -10.74 -36.94 -26.33
C VAL A 118 -11.57 -38.01 -27.06
N GLU A 119 -11.59 -39.23 -26.52
CA GLU A 119 -12.04 -40.41 -27.26
C GLU A 119 -13.53 -40.37 -27.60
N THR A 120 -14.37 -39.94 -26.66
CA THR A 120 -15.83 -39.92 -26.82
C THR A 120 -16.46 -38.55 -26.52
N GLU A 121 -17.67 -38.32 -27.03
CA GLU A 121 -18.48 -37.15 -26.65
C GLU A 121 -18.79 -37.14 -25.15
N GLN A 122 -19.01 -38.30 -24.53
CA GLN A 122 -19.22 -38.37 -23.08
C GLN A 122 -17.97 -37.94 -22.32
N ASP A 123 -16.77 -38.30 -22.77
CA ASP A 123 -15.52 -37.80 -22.18
C ASP A 123 -15.42 -36.28 -22.31
N PHE A 124 -15.81 -35.73 -23.46
CA PHE A 124 -15.83 -34.29 -23.71
C PHE A 124 -16.77 -33.56 -22.74
N ILE A 125 -17.99 -34.07 -22.57
CA ILE A 125 -18.99 -33.53 -21.62
C ILE A 125 -18.50 -33.67 -20.18
N ASN A 126 -17.92 -34.83 -19.83
CA ASN A 126 -17.43 -35.09 -18.47
C ASN A 126 -16.29 -34.17 -18.07
N LEU A 127 -15.40 -33.83 -19.02
CA LEU A 127 -14.36 -32.80 -18.84
C LEU A 127 -14.94 -31.37 -18.81
N GLY A 128 -16.26 -31.21 -18.99
CA GLY A 128 -16.95 -29.93 -19.03
C GLY A 128 -16.38 -28.98 -20.08
N LEU A 129 -15.94 -29.53 -21.21
CA LEU A 129 -15.47 -28.81 -22.38
C LEU A 129 -16.67 -28.25 -23.17
N ASP A 130 -16.43 -27.19 -23.93
CA ASP A 130 -17.47 -26.53 -24.72
C ASP A 130 -17.22 -26.73 -26.22
N TRP A 131 -18.20 -27.29 -26.93
CA TRP A 131 -18.11 -27.51 -28.38
C TRP A 131 -17.90 -26.21 -29.17
N ARG A 132 -18.33 -25.07 -28.62
CA ARG A 132 -18.10 -23.73 -29.20
C ARG A 132 -16.63 -23.33 -29.19
N ALA A 133 -15.82 -23.91 -28.31
CA ALA A 133 -14.39 -23.65 -28.21
C ALA A 133 -13.53 -24.52 -29.16
N VAL A 134 -14.12 -25.47 -29.89
CA VAL A 134 -13.37 -26.32 -30.83
C VAL A 134 -13.03 -25.53 -32.10
N MET A 135 -11.72 -25.42 -32.36
CA MET A 135 -11.15 -24.74 -33.53
C MET A 135 -10.79 -25.75 -34.63
N ASP A 136 -11.11 -25.42 -35.87
CA ASP A 136 -10.63 -26.17 -37.04
C ASP A 136 -9.29 -25.61 -37.51
N ILE A 137 -8.25 -26.45 -37.52
CA ILE A 137 -6.86 -26.06 -37.85
C ILE A 137 -6.28 -26.98 -38.93
N SER A 138 -5.21 -26.56 -39.57
CA SER A 138 -4.51 -27.37 -40.56
C SER A 138 -3.85 -28.61 -39.94
N PRO A 139 -3.76 -29.73 -40.67
CA PRO A 139 -3.08 -30.94 -40.20
C PRO A 139 -1.61 -30.67 -39.87
N VAL A 140 -0.97 -29.78 -40.65
CA VAL A 140 0.41 -29.34 -40.43
C VAL A 140 0.54 -28.65 -39.08
N ARG A 141 -0.42 -27.79 -38.72
CA ARG A 141 -0.39 -27.07 -37.45
C ARG A 141 -0.63 -28.01 -36.26
N LEU A 142 -1.56 -28.95 -36.38
CA LEU A 142 -1.81 -30.00 -35.38
C LEU A 142 -0.57 -30.91 -35.18
N GLN A 143 0.17 -31.20 -36.26
CA GLN A 143 1.36 -32.04 -36.24
C GLN A 143 2.53 -31.45 -35.45
N ARG A 144 2.57 -30.12 -35.23
CA ARG A 144 3.58 -29.46 -34.39
C ARG A 144 3.48 -29.82 -32.90
N ALA A 145 2.28 -30.16 -32.42
CA ALA A 145 2.10 -30.70 -31.08
C ALA A 145 2.49 -32.18 -31.07
N TYR A 146 3.20 -32.65 -30.04
CA TYR A 146 3.56 -34.07 -29.96
C TYR A 146 2.35 -34.91 -29.51
N GLN A 147 2.32 -36.19 -29.87
CA GLN A 147 1.23 -37.08 -29.50
C GLN A 147 1.22 -37.34 -27.99
N GLY A 148 0.16 -36.93 -27.30
CA GLY A 148 -0.08 -37.23 -25.90
C GLY A 148 -0.97 -38.47 -25.70
N LYS A 149 -1.14 -38.87 -24.44
CA LYS A 149 -2.04 -39.95 -24.04
C LYS A 149 -3.50 -39.56 -24.32
N THR A 150 -4.23 -40.43 -25.03
CA THR A 150 -5.69 -40.34 -25.21
C THR A 150 -6.40 -40.21 -23.86
N ILE A 151 -7.44 -39.39 -23.83
CA ILE A 151 -8.33 -39.21 -22.69
C ILE A 151 -9.59 -40.01 -22.98
N ALA A 152 -9.84 -40.99 -22.12
CA ALA A 152 -10.91 -41.98 -22.24
C ALA A 152 -11.47 -42.28 -20.84
N ASN A 153 -12.77 -42.55 -20.76
CA ASN A 153 -13.49 -42.77 -19.50
C ASN A 153 -13.29 -41.62 -18.50
N ALA A 154 -13.32 -40.38 -18.99
CA ALA A 154 -13.21 -39.20 -18.15
C ALA A 154 -14.37 -39.15 -17.16
N GLN A 155 -14.09 -38.81 -15.91
CA GLN A 155 -15.12 -38.63 -14.89
C GLN A 155 -15.69 -37.21 -14.96
N GLY A 156 -16.97 -37.06 -14.65
CA GLY A 156 -17.63 -35.76 -14.65
C GLY A 156 -16.99 -34.79 -13.64
N ILE A 157 -16.71 -33.56 -14.08
CA ILE A 157 -16.13 -32.53 -13.21
C ILE A 157 -17.19 -31.98 -12.25
N LEU A 158 -16.99 -32.23 -10.96
CA LEU A 158 -17.73 -31.63 -9.87
C LEU A 158 -16.83 -30.59 -9.18
N SER A 159 -16.88 -29.36 -9.68
CA SER A 159 -16.07 -28.25 -9.16
C SER A 159 -16.59 -27.78 -7.79
N PRO A 160 -15.70 -27.54 -6.81
CA PRO A 160 -16.09 -26.91 -5.55
C PRO A 160 -16.54 -25.46 -5.76
N LEU A 161 -17.20 -24.89 -4.76
CA LEU A 161 -17.54 -23.47 -4.67
C LEU A 161 -16.64 -22.76 -3.66
N THR A 162 -16.39 -21.48 -3.89
CA THR A 162 -15.55 -20.63 -3.05
C THR A 162 -16.37 -19.56 -2.35
N VAL A 163 -16.00 -19.22 -1.11
CA VAL A 163 -16.67 -18.18 -0.33
C VAL A 163 -15.62 -17.32 0.37
N LEU A 164 -15.67 -16.00 0.16
CA LEU A 164 -14.89 -15.03 0.92
C LEU A 164 -15.50 -14.83 2.31
N LEU A 165 -14.69 -14.99 3.36
CA LEU A 165 -15.12 -14.83 4.76
C LEU A 165 -14.68 -13.50 5.36
N ASN A 166 -13.48 -13.04 5.03
CA ASN A 166 -12.93 -11.78 5.50
C ASN A 166 -12.10 -11.14 4.40
N VAL A 167 -12.36 -9.87 4.15
CA VAL A 167 -11.75 -9.06 3.11
C VAL A 167 -11.24 -7.75 3.73
N PRO A 168 -10.21 -7.12 3.14
CA PRO A 168 -9.77 -5.80 3.57
C PRO A 168 -10.84 -4.74 3.30
N ASP A 169 -10.67 -3.54 3.85
CA ASP A 169 -11.52 -2.39 3.50
C ASP A 169 -11.37 -2.05 2.01
N LYS A 170 -12.44 -1.48 1.42
CA LYS A 170 -12.42 -1.06 -0.01
C LYS A 170 -11.32 -0.05 -0.32
N VAL A 171 -10.93 0.75 0.66
CA VAL A 171 -9.88 1.76 0.53
C VAL A 171 -8.90 1.58 1.69
N LEU A 172 -7.64 1.33 1.36
CA LEU A 172 -6.62 0.98 2.32
C LEU A 172 -5.64 2.12 2.57
N GLU A 173 -5.30 2.26 3.85
CA GLU A 173 -4.24 3.11 4.40
C GLU A 173 -3.05 2.28 4.92
N ASP A 174 -3.02 0.97 4.63
CA ASP A 174 -1.98 0.01 5.02
C ASP A 174 -1.52 -0.77 3.77
N ASN A 175 -0.24 -1.10 3.67
CA ASN A 175 0.33 -1.85 2.53
C ASN A 175 0.18 -3.36 2.69
N THR A 176 -0.40 -3.82 3.80
CA THR A 176 -0.63 -5.23 4.02
C THR A 176 -2.12 -5.52 4.00
N VAL A 177 -2.52 -6.48 3.17
CA VAL A 177 -3.90 -6.98 3.09
C VAL A 177 -3.97 -8.42 3.52
N LYS A 178 -5.04 -8.78 4.23
CA LYS A 178 -5.32 -10.14 4.64
C LYS A 178 -6.69 -10.57 4.14
N PHE A 179 -6.74 -11.74 3.52
CA PHE A 179 -7.94 -12.39 3.05
C PHE A 179 -8.13 -13.70 3.81
N ARG A 180 -9.37 -14.01 4.18
CA ARG A 180 -9.79 -15.35 4.62
C ARG A 180 -10.95 -15.83 3.79
N PHE A 181 -10.94 -17.10 3.47
CA PHE A 181 -11.91 -17.72 2.59
C PHE A 181 -12.13 -19.17 3.00
N THR A 182 -13.20 -19.75 2.50
CA THR A 182 -13.55 -21.16 2.65
C THR A 182 -14.12 -21.67 1.34
N GLY A 183 -14.41 -22.97 1.29
CA GLY A 183 -15.02 -23.60 0.13
C GLY A 183 -16.02 -24.67 0.53
N VAL A 184 -16.92 -24.96 -0.39
CA VAL A 184 -17.90 -26.03 -0.27
C VAL A 184 -17.59 -27.04 -1.36
N SER A 185 -17.29 -28.27 -0.97
CA SER A 185 -17.06 -29.34 -1.94
C SER A 185 -18.36 -29.70 -2.65
N ALA A 186 -18.31 -29.89 -3.96
CA ALA A 186 -19.42 -30.45 -4.74
C ALA A 186 -19.56 -31.98 -4.54
N ARG A 187 -18.63 -32.60 -3.81
CA ARG A 187 -18.58 -34.04 -3.53
C ARG A 187 -18.62 -34.33 -2.04
N GLN A 188 -19.38 -35.35 -1.64
CA GLN A 188 -19.52 -35.73 -0.22
C GLN A 188 -18.32 -36.50 0.32
N ASP A 189 -17.66 -37.27 -0.54
CA ASP A 189 -16.46 -38.08 -0.27
C ASP A 189 -15.19 -37.23 -0.15
N ILE A 190 -15.21 -36.00 -0.66
CA ILE A 190 -14.08 -35.07 -0.60
C ILE A 190 -14.45 -33.86 0.23
N ARG A 191 -13.73 -33.69 1.35
CA ARG A 191 -13.91 -32.57 2.27
C ARG A 191 -12.67 -31.69 2.39
N ALA A 192 -11.50 -32.22 2.02
CA ALA A 192 -10.26 -31.47 2.03
C ALA A 192 -10.14 -30.65 0.74
N LEU A 193 -10.26 -29.34 0.86
CA LEU A 193 -10.05 -28.40 -0.22
C LEU A 193 -8.72 -27.67 -0.02
N SER A 194 -8.05 -27.40 -1.13
CA SER A 194 -6.99 -26.39 -1.21
C SER A 194 -7.54 -25.13 -1.88
N PHE A 195 -6.81 -24.02 -1.80
CA PHE A 195 -7.23 -22.78 -2.44
C PHE A 195 -6.12 -22.22 -3.30
N GLU A 196 -6.52 -21.59 -4.40
CA GLU A 196 -5.64 -20.85 -5.28
C GLU A 196 -6.09 -19.39 -5.29
N THR A 197 -5.14 -18.47 -5.22
CA THR A 197 -5.40 -17.02 -5.18
C THR A 197 -4.60 -16.29 -6.23
N PHE A 198 -5.09 -15.13 -6.66
CA PHE A 198 -4.41 -14.30 -7.63
C PHE A 198 -4.69 -12.82 -7.36
N LEU A 199 -3.65 -12.00 -7.29
CA LEU A 199 -3.75 -10.55 -7.21
C LEU A 199 -3.29 -9.94 -8.53
N GLU A 200 -4.20 -9.35 -9.29
CA GLU A 200 -3.87 -8.73 -10.58
C GLU A 200 -2.80 -7.64 -10.43
N GLY A 201 -1.82 -7.66 -11.34
CA GLY A 201 -0.68 -6.72 -11.34
C GLY A 201 0.42 -7.03 -10.32
N VAL A 202 0.21 -8.01 -9.44
CA VAL A 202 1.21 -8.46 -8.45
C VAL A 202 1.64 -9.90 -8.73
N ASP A 203 0.68 -10.81 -8.86
CA ASP A 203 0.94 -12.20 -9.16
C ASP A 203 1.12 -12.44 -10.67
N THR A 204 1.91 -13.45 -11.02
CA THR A 204 2.10 -13.86 -12.43
C THR A 204 1.38 -15.15 -12.81
N GLY A 205 0.78 -15.83 -11.82
CA GLY A 205 -0.05 -17.03 -11.95
C GLY A 205 -0.73 -17.34 -10.61
N TRP A 206 -1.63 -18.33 -10.60
CA TRP A 206 -2.34 -18.76 -9.39
C TRP A 206 -1.35 -19.18 -8.29
N VAL A 207 -1.59 -18.73 -7.06
CA VAL A 207 -0.79 -19.05 -5.87
C VAL A 207 -1.58 -19.95 -4.94
N THR A 208 -1.10 -21.18 -4.71
CA THR A 208 -1.74 -22.14 -3.80
C THR A 208 -1.50 -21.77 -2.34
N VAL A 209 -2.58 -21.77 -1.56
CA VAL A 209 -2.61 -21.40 -0.13
C VAL A 209 -3.59 -22.31 0.63
N ALA A 210 -3.56 -22.22 1.96
CA ALA A 210 -4.57 -22.80 2.83
C ALA A 210 -5.85 -21.93 2.80
N ASN A 211 -6.45 -21.60 3.93
CA ASN A 211 -7.70 -20.83 4.02
C ASN A 211 -7.51 -19.30 4.22
N GLU A 212 -6.27 -18.82 4.17
CA GLU A 212 -5.95 -17.41 4.29
C GLU A 212 -4.75 -17.01 3.43
N ARG A 213 -4.71 -15.73 3.04
CA ARG A 213 -3.55 -15.14 2.37
C ARG A 213 -3.31 -13.72 2.87
N THR A 214 -2.07 -13.44 3.25
CA THR A 214 -1.58 -12.09 3.57
C THR A 214 -0.65 -11.64 2.45
N ILE A 215 -0.84 -10.42 1.94
CA ILE A 215 -0.06 -9.87 0.82
C ILE A 215 0.44 -8.48 1.22
N THR A 216 1.72 -8.23 0.99
CA THR A 216 2.28 -6.88 1.02
C THR A 216 2.23 -6.28 -0.38
N LEU A 217 1.46 -5.20 -0.54
CA LEU A 217 1.24 -4.49 -1.78
C LEU A 217 2.50 -3.69 -2.18
N PRO A 218 2.79 -3.57 -3.49
CA PRO A 218 3.90 -2.75 -3.95
C PRO A 218 3.72 -1.28 -3.57
N ALA A 219 4.80 -0.66 -3.10
CA ALA A 219 4.83 0.74 -2.69
C ALA A 219 4.76 1.70 -3.90
N GLY A 220 4.29 2.93 -3.66
CA GLY A 220 4.51 4.06 -4.57
C GLY A 220 3.49 4.24 -5.69
N LYS A 221 2.35 3.54 -5.69
CA LYS A 221 1.22 3.85 -6.58
C LYS A 221 -0.11 3.70 -5.83
N THR A 222 -0.97 4.71 -5.95
CA THR A 222 -2.42 4.53 -5.80
C THR A 222 -2.82 3.52 -6.86
N ALA A 223 -3.25 2.34 -6.44
CA ALA A 223 -3.57 1.24 -7.35
C ALA A 223 -4.90 0.63 -6.97
N HIS A 224 -5.71 0.39 -8.00
CA HIS A 224 -6.88 -0.47 -7.91
C HIS A 224 -6.39 -1.91 -8.07
N TYR A 225 -6.76 -2.76 -7.13
CA TYR A 225 -6.40 -4.15 -7.10
C TYR A 225 -7.65 -5.01 -7.22
N ARG A 226 -7.50 -6.13 -7.93
CA ARG A 226 -8.49 -7.19 -7.99
C ARG A 226 -7.87 -8.47 -7.47
N PHE A 227 -8.43 -8.94 -6.36
CA PHE A 227 -8.07 -10.21 -5.76
C PHE A 227 -9.07 -11.27 -6.21
N PHE A 228 -8.56 -12.43 -6.57
CA PHE A 228 -9.34 -13.59 -6.98
C PHE A 228 -8.96 -14.77 -6.09
N VAL A 229 -9.95 -15.58 -5.73
CA VAL A 229 -9.73 -16.84 -5.01
C VAL A 229 -10.64 -17.92 -5.56
N ARG A 230 -10.12 -19.15 -5.63
CA ARG A 230 -10.89 -20.33 -6.00
C ARG A 230 -10.51 -21.52 -5.15
N ALA A 231 -11.50 -22.31 -4.75
CA ALA A 231 -11.32 -23.61 -4.14
C ALA A 231 -10.88 -24.62 -5.19
N LYS A 232 -10.10 -25.61 -4.76
CA LYS A 232 -9.62 -26.71 -5.60
C LYS A 232 -9.64 -28.01 -4.82
N ASP A 233 -10.26 -29.02 -5.41
CA ASP A 233 -10.34 -30.35 -4.82
C ASP A 233 -9.03 -31.15 -5.04
N PRO A 234 -8.84 -32.30 -4.36
CA PRO A 234 -7.64 -33.13 -4.50
C PRO A 234 -7.44 -33.74 -5.90
N ASP A 235 -8.50 -33.84 -6.70
CA ASP A 235 -8.43 -34.33 -8.08
C ASP A 235 -8.04 -33.22 -9.07
N GLY A 236 -7.91 -31.98 -8.57
CA GLY A 236 -7.46 -30.82 -9.32
C GLY A 236 -8.58 -29.99 -9.94
N ASN A 237 -9.85 -30.33 -9.67
CA ASN A 237 -10.99 -29.55 -10.13
C ASN A 237 -11.08 -28.26 -9.31
N ALA A 238 -10.95 -27.14 -9.99
CA ALA A 238 -11.10 -25.82 -9.39
C ALA A 238 -12.51 -25.28 -9.58
N ASP A 239 -12.93 -24.39 -8.68
CA ASP A 239 -14.06 -23.50 -8.90
C ASP A 239 -13.86 -22.73 -10.21
N ARG A 240 -14.86 -22.82 -11.09
CA ARG A 240 -14.81 -22.27 -12.45
C ARG A 240 -15.19 -20.80 -12.48
N THR A 241 -15.78 -20.28 -11.41
CA THR A 241 -16.14 -18.88 -11.23
C THR A 241 -15.41 -18.37 -9.99
N PRO A 242 -14.12 -17.99 -10.11
CA PRO A 242 -13.36 -17.52 -8.95
C PRO A 242 -14.08 -16.36 -8.27
N GLU A 243 -14.07 -16.38 -6.94
CA GLU A 243 -14.64 -15.29 -6.17
C GLU A 243 -13.69 -14.08 -6.24
N MET A 244 -14.25 -12.93 -6.59
CA MET A 244 -13.49 -11.71 -6.89
C MET A 244 -13.79 -10.62 -5.86
N TYR A 245 -12.75 -9.90 -5.44
CA TYR A 245 -12.87 -8.73 -4.58
C TYR A 245 -12.00 -7.57 -5.08
N GLU A 246 -12.60 -6.40 -5.23
CA GLU A 246 -11.91 -5.17 -5.62
C GLU A 246 -11.64 -4.26 -4.41
N PHE A 247 -10.43 -3.70 -4.37
CA PHE A 247 -10.04 -2.70 -3.38
C PHE A 247 -9.03 -1.72 -3.99
N ALA A 248 -8.80 -0.60 -3.32
CA ALA A 248 -7.83 0.41 -3.74
C ALA A 248 -6.92 0.83 -2.58
N THR A 249 -5.69 1.24 -2.91
CA THR A 249 -4.80 1.91 -1.94
C THR A 249 -4.86 3.42 -2.13
N LYS A 250 -4.84 4.18 -1.04
CA LYS A 250 -4.63 5.64 -1.06
C LYS A 250 -3.18 5.99 -0.70
N PHE A 251 -2.21 5.38 -1.38
CA PHE A 251 -0.81 5.73 -1.16
C PHE A 251 -0.43 6.95 -1.96
N SER A 252 0.16 7.90 -1.25
CA SER A 252 0.88 9.01 -1.82
C SER A 252 2.02 8.50 -2.73
N PRO A 253 2.37 9.21 -3.81
CA PRO A 253 3.63 8.99 -4.53
C PRO A 253 4.87 9.04 -3.62
N TYR A 254 4.77 9.72 -2.47
CA TYR A 254 5.84 9.81 -1.47
C TYR A 254 5.84 8.65 -0.45
N TYR A 255 4.93 7.67 -0.59
CA TYR A 255 4.85 6.53 0.32
C TYR A 255 6.18 5.77 0.37
N GLY A 256 6.74 5.63 1.57
CA GLY A 256 8.06 5.01 1.79
C GLY A 256 9.26 5.92 1.48
N MET A 257 9.06 7.07 0.84
CA MET A 257 10.09 8.10 0.66
C MET A 257 10.24 9.00 1.88
N VAL A 258 9.15 9.18 2.64
CA VAL A 258 9.12 9.87 3.93
C VAL A 258 8.36 8.99 4.90
N ALA A 259 8.83 8.87 6.14
CA ALA A 259 8.19 8.01 7.12
C ALA A 259 8.28 8.59 8.54
N ILE A 260 7.28 8.28 9.35
CA ILE A 260 7.39 8.48 10.80
C ILE A 260 8.34 7.39 11.32
N ALA A 261 9.48 7.80 11.89
CA ALA A 261 10.56 6.92 12.32
C ALA A 261 10.45 6.51 13.80
N SER A 262 9.87 7.36 14.64
CA SER A 262 9.67 7.12 16.06
C SER A 262 8.57 8.03 16.61
N ALA A 263 7.94 7.63 17.72
CA ALA A 263 6.96 8.45 18.42
C ALA A 263 7.08 8.27 19.95
N ASN A 264 6.99 9.40 20.66
CA ASN A 264 6.75 9.50 22.09
C ASN A 264 5.33 10.10 22.31
N ALA A 265 4.33 9.46 21.68
CA ALA A 265 2.96 9.95 21.60
C ALA A 265 2.09 9.63 22.84
N ARG A 266 2.71 9.17 23.93
CA ARG A 266 2.03 8.90 25.22
C ARG A 266 2.57 9.77 26.35
N ALA A 267 3.27 10.84 26.00
CA ALA A 267 3.85 11.73 26.99
C ALA A 267 2.78 12.70 27.48
N VAL A 268 2.55 12.72 28.79
CA VAL A 268 1.51 13.55 29.43
C VAL A 268 1.77 15.05 29.27
N ASP A 269 3.04 15.46 29.20
CA ASP A 269 3.40 16.84 28.90
C ASP A 269 3.36 17.06 27.38
N PRO A 270 2.47 17.93 26.85
CA PRO A 270 2.41 18.22 25.42
C PRO A 270 3.73 18.71 24.83
N ALA A 271 4.59 19.35 25.63
CA ALA A 271 5.91 19.78 25.17
C ALA A 271 6.89 18.60 25.01
N ALA A 272 6.70 17.50 25.73
CA ALA A 272 7.49 16.28 25.60
C ALA A 272 6.85 15.24 24.64
N GLU A 273 5.57 15.42 24.32
CA GLU A 273 4.82 14.62 23.35
C GLU A 273 5.27 14.98 21.93
N GLN A 274 5.99 14.04 21.30
CA GLN A 274 6.65 14.29 20.02
C GLN A 274 6.73 13.04 19.16
N PHE A 275 6.98 13.23 17.87
CA PHE A 275 7.36 12.15 16.95
C PHE A 275 8.33 12.68 15.90
N THR A 276 9.06 11.77 15.27
CA THR A 276 10.07 12.11 14.26
C THR A 276 9.61 11.64 12.89
N ILE A 277 9.54 12.56 11.93
CA ILE A 277 9.42 12.29 10.50
C ILE A 277 10.82 12.28 9.90
N GLN A 278 11.16 11.28 9.09
CA GLN A 278 12.47 11.10 8.48
C GLN A 278 12.32 10.87 6.97
N GLY A 279 13.10 11.58 6.17
CA GLY A 279 13.25 11.27 4.75
C GLY A 279 14.06 10.00 4.53
N LYS A 280 13.67 9.21 3.53
CA LYS A 280 14.23 7.90 3.17
C LYS A 280 14.75 7.85 1.73
N THR A 281 14.74 8.99 1.05
CA THR A 281 15.17 9.14 -0.34
C THR A 281 16.18 10.27 -0.47
N LYS A 282 17.12 10.14 -1.41
CA LYS A 282 18.11 11.20 -1.71
C LYS A 282 17.48 12.45 -2.32
N ALA A 283 16.34 12.30 -2.99
CA ALA A 283 15.62 13.43 -3.54
C ALA A 283 15.03 14.28 -2.41
N LEU A 284 14.99 15.60 -2.59
CA LEU A 284 14.29 16.48 -1.66
C LEU A 284 12.79 16.33 -1.83
N VAL A 285 12.10 16.02 -0.73
CA VAL A 285 10.63 15.95 -0.66
C VAL A 285 10.14 17.08 0.23
N ASN A 286 9.33 17.98 -0.31
CA ASN A 286 8.70 19.05 0.46
C ASN A 286 7.56 18.45 1.30
N VAL A 287 7.58 18.69 2.61
CA VAL A 287 6.58 18.20 3.56
C VAL A 287 5.78 19.34 4.20
N THR A 288 6.04 20.60 3.85
CA THR A 288 5.21 21.73 4.28
C THR A 288 3.82 21.63 3.66
N GLY A 289 2.79 21.86 4.47
CA GLY A 289 1.39 21.71 4.08
C GLY A 289 0.85 20.28 4.21
N TRP A 290 1.70 19.28 4.40
CA TRP A 290 1.27 17.91 4.72
C TRP A 290 0.59 17.86 6.08
N THR A 291 -0.15 16.78 6.34
CA THR A 291 -0.89 16.63 7.58
C THR A 291 -0.46 15.43 8.42
N VAL A 292 -0.53 15.60 9.73
CA VAL A 292 -0.29 14.58 10.75
C VAL A 292 -1.54 14.44 11.62
N GLY A 293 -1.96 13.23 11.94
CA GLY A 293 -3.25 13.02 12.61
C GLY A 293 -3.39 11.67 13.31
N SER A 294 -4.16 11.64 14.40
CA SER A 294 -4.51 10.40 15.11
C SER A 294 -5.55 9.66 14.29
N GLU A 295 -5.29 8.39 13.99
CA GLU A 295 -6.24 7.52 13.32
C GLU A 295 -7.49 7.29 14.17
N LYS A 296 -7.29 7.05 15.49
CA LYS A 296 -8.37 6.81 16.44
C LYS A 296 -9.29 8.01 16.60
N TYR A 297 -8.73 9.20 16.77
CA TYR A 297 -9.51 10.43 16.97
C TYR A 297 -9.89 11.12 15.67
N ARG A 298 -9.39 10.65 14.51
CA ARG A 298 -9.62 11.23 13.18
C ARG A 298 -9.24 12.71 13.12
N THR A 299 -8.13 13.07 13.75
CA THR A 299 -7.60 14.44 13.77
C THR A 299 -6.68 14.67 12.57
N SER A 300 -6.41 15.93 12.26
CA SER A 300 -5.49 16.32 11.18
C SER A 300 -4.93 17.70 11.48
N TYR A 301 -3.60 17.80 11.51
CA TYR A 301 -2.84 19.02 11.82
C TYR A 301 -1.82 19.26 10.72
N ILE A 302 -1.73 20.49 10.24
CA ILE A 302 -0.83 20.87 9.15
C ILE A 302 0.60 21.01 9.67
N ILE A 303 1.57 20.48 8.93
CA ILE A 303 2.99 20.78 9.10
C ILE A 303 3.23 22.17 8.49
N PRO A 304 3.50 23.19 9.30
CA PRO A 304 3.70 24.56 8.82
C PRO A 304 5.05 24.75 8.12
N ASP A 305 5.30 25.96 7.66
CA ASP A 305 6.64 26.42 7.32
C ASP A 305 7.48 26.64 8.60
N ALA A 306 8.78 26.92 8.41
CA ALA A 306 9.71 27.15 9.50
C ALA A 306 10.75 28.23 9.15
N TYR A 307 11.39 28.79 10.17
CA TYR A 307 12.53 29.70 9.99
C TYR A 307 13.83 28.91 9.80
N GLU A 308 14.61 29.21 8.77
CA GLU A 308 15.98 28.67 8.61
C GLU A 308 16.89 29.13 9.76
N ILE A 309 16.72 30.39 10.19
CA ILE A 309 17.44 31.01 11.30
C ILE A 309 16.42 31.63 12.26
N PRO A 310 16.15 31.01 13.42
CA PRO A 310 15.19 31.54 14.39
C PRO A 310 15.73 32.72 15.18
N ASN A 311 14.84 33.64 15.59
CA ASN A 311 15.12 34.67 16.61
C ASN A 311 16.37 35.54 16.33
N HIS A 312 16.66 35.81 15.05
CA HIS A 312 17.74 36.71 14.64
C HIS A 312 17.17 38.00 14.03
N PRO A 313 17.51 39.20 14.54
CA PRO A 313 16.84 40.46 14.18
C PRO A 313 16.78 40.79 12.68
N PHE A 314 17.77 40.32 11.89
CA PHE A 314 17.91 40.68 10.48
C PHE A 314 18.02 39.49 9.51
N LEU A 315 18.09 38.26 10.02
CA LEU A 315 18.35 37.06 9.20
C LEU A 315 17.22 36.03 9.28
N GLU A 316 16.11 36.38 9.93
CA GLU A 316 14.91 35.57 9.98
C GLU A 316 14.32 35.38 8.57
N ARG A 317 14.43 34.16 8.06
CA ARG A 317 13.87 33.76 6.77
C ARG A 317 13.01 32.52 6.94
N ARG A 318 11.74 32.62 6.52
CA ARG A 318 10.85 31.46 6.39
C ARG A 318 11.15 30.65 5.15
N SER A 319 11.02 29.34 5.25
CA SER A 319 11.19 28.39 4.17
C SER A 319 10.27 27.19 4.37
N ASP A 320 9.98 26.53 3.26
CA ASP A 320 9.39 25.20 3.28
C ASP A 320 10.36 24.19 3.93
N ILE A 321 9.79 23.17 4.53
CA ILE A 321 10.48 22.05 5.14
C ILE A 321 10.62 20.97 4.08
N ALA A 322 11.85 20.69 3.66
CA ALA A 322 12.14 19.64 2.70
C ALA A 322 13.11 18.61 3.29
N LEU A 323 12.85 17.33 3.02
CA LEU A 323 13.61 16.20 3.57
C LEU A 323 14.27 15.38 2.46
N ASN A 324 15.56 15.11 2.64
CA ASN A 324 16.30 14.06 1.94
C ASN A 324 16.54 12.88 2.91
N ASP A 325 17.44 11.95 2.56
CA ASP A 325 17.74 10.74 3.33
C ASP A 325 18.43 11.00 4.68
N LYS A 326 18.91 12.22 4.91
CA LYS A 326 19.46 12.70 6.19
C LYS A 326 18.46 13.58 6.96
N GLY A 327 17.55 14.23 6.22
CA GLY A 327 16.54 15.16 6.69
C GLY A 327 15.54 14.55 7.67
N LYS A 328 15.32 15.22 8.80
CA LYS A 328 14.27 14.87 9.76
C LYS A 328 13.53 16.08 10.31
N VAL A 329 12.27 15.88 10.68
CA VAL A 329 11.43 16.83 11.40
C VAL A 329 11.03 16.19 12.71
N ILE A 330 11.29 16.87 13.82
CA ILE A 330 10.74 16.50 15.11
C ILE A 330 9.53 17.39 15.35
N VAL A 331 8.36 16.76 15.38
CA VAL A 331 7.07 17.43 15.56
C VAL A 331 6.65 17.27 17.01
N TYR A 332 6.33 18.38 17.65
CA TYR A 332 5.87 18.50 19.03
C TYR A 332 4.40 18.86 19.05
N THR A 333 3.64 18.24 19.96
CA THR A 333 2.24 18.64 20.20
C THR A 333 2.17 20.05 20.80
N GLY A 334 3.00 20.32 21.79
CA GLY A 334 3.03 21.55 22.57
C GLY A 334 3.43 22.80 21.80
N ALA A 335 3.25 23.96 22.44
CA ALA A 335 3.84 25.21 21.98
C ALA A 335 5.36 25.22 22.20
N GLY A 336 6.11 25.68 21.20
CA GLY A 336 7.56 25.88 21.31
C GLY A 336 7.89 27.08 22.18
N ALA A 337 8.94 26.97 23.00
CA ALA A 337 9.34 28.01 23.94
C ALA A 337 9.72 29.35 23.27
N SER A 338 10.24 29.31 22.04
CA SER A 338 10.55 30.49 21.23
C SER A 338 9.37 31.03 20.42
N GLY A 339 8.23 30.31 20.39
CA GLY A 339 7.03 30.68 19.62
C GLY A 339 7.13 30.47 18.11
N VAL A 340 8.21 29.87 17.61
CA VAL A 340 8.45 29.66 16.18
C VAL A 340 8.91 28.24 15.87
N ASN A 341 8.63 27.77 14.64
CA ASN A 341 9.23 26.56 14.08
C ASN A 341 10.55 26.91 13.40
N PHE A 342 11.53 26.01 13.44
CA PHE A 342 12.85 26.35 12.94
C PHE A 342 13.70 25.17 12.50
N ARG A 343 14.68 25.46 11.63
CA ARG A 343 15.78 24.56 11.33
C ARG A 343 16.87 24.69 12.39
N MET A 344 17.44 23.56 12.76
CA MET A 344 18.57 23.50 13.67
C MET A 344 19.85 24.03 12.99
N ASN A 345 20.71 24.65 13.78
CA ASN A 345 21.98 25.19 13.31
C ASN A 345 23.07 25.08 14.38
N ASN A 346 24.31 25.37 13.98
CA ASN A 346 25.49 25.23 14.84
C ASN A 346 25.55 26.23 16.01
N CYS A 347 24.62 27.16 16.14
CA CYS A 347 24.54 28.14 17.22
C CYS A 347 23.36 27.92 18.19
N ILE A 348 22.49 26.96 17.89
CA ILE A 348 21.17 26.81 18.53
C ILE A 348 21.24 26.59 20.05
N GLY A 349 22.36 26.06 20.56
CA GLY A 349 22.56 25.85 21.99
C GLY A 349 22.42 27.13 22.82
N TYR A 350 22.82 28.28 22.26
CA TYR A 350 22.71 29.58 22.93
C TYR A 350 21.27 30.03 23.19
N LEU A 351 20.29 29.53 22.44
CA LEU A 351 18.88 29.86 22.68
C LEU A 351 18.39 29.35 24.04
N SER A 352 19.05 28.35 24.61
CA SER A 352 18.75 27.83 25.96
C SER A 352 19.10 28.80 27.10
N ASN A 353 19.68 29.96 26.79
CA ASN A 353 19.84 31.05 27.76
C ASN A 353 18.59 31.93 27.88
N TYR A 354 17.75 31.93 26.85
CA TYR A 354 16.57 32.80 26.73
C TYR A 354 15.26 32.02 26.86
N TYR A 355 15.25 30.77 26.36
CA TYR A 355 14.05 29.94 26.27
C TYR A 355 14.28 28.59 26.94
N LYS A 356 13.25 28.08 27.63
CA LYS A 356 13.27 26.76 28.27
C LYS A 356 12.59 25.75 27.35
N PHE A 357 13.38 25.12 26.48
CA PHE A 357 12.87 24.07 25.59
C PHE A 357 12.68 22.76 26.34
N THR A 358 11.56 22.10 26.08
CA THR A 358 11.28 20.72 26.46
C THR A 358 11.00 19.94 25.19
N PRO A 359 11.75 18.85 24.92
CA PRO A 359 13.05 18.51 25.47
C PRO A 359 14.09 19.61 25.24
N ALA A 360 15.14 19.62 26.06
CA ALA A 360 16.23 20.59 25.93
C ALA A 360 16.90 20.50 24.55
N LEU A 361 17.32 21.65 24.02
CA LEU A 361 18.08 21.71 22.78
C LEU A 361 19.48 21.09 22.93
N PRO A 362 20.03 20.49 21.87
CA PRO A 362 21.43 20.07 21.88
C PRO A 362 22.36 21.27 22.03
N LEU A 363 23.48 21.05 22.71
CA LEU A 363 24.51 22.07 22.97
C LEU A 363 25.39 22.30 21.74
N LEU A 364 24.79 22.71 20.63
CA LEU A 364 25.49 23.10 19.40
C LEU A 364 25.87 24.58 19.48
N CYS A 365 27.16 24.84 19.64
CA CYS A 365 27.81 26.14 19.53
C CYS A 365 29.26 25.93 19.08
N PRO A 366 29.84 26.84 18.27
CA PRO A 366 31.26 26.80 17.92
C PRO A 366 32.12 26.92 19.17
N ARG A 367 33.20 26.15 19.23
CA ARG A 367 34.18 26.29 20.30
C ARG A 367 34.98 27.59 20.11
N PRO A 368 35.33 28.30 21.20
CA PRO A 368 36.17 29.49 21.13
C PRO A 368 37.52 29.17 20.47
N ASN A 369 38.02 30.09 19.64
CA ASN A 369 39.32 29.93 18.99
C ASN A 369 40.45 30.07 20.01
N THR A 370 41.24 29.02 20.20
CA THR A 370 42.31 28.98 21.20
C THR A 370 43.37 30.06 20.99
N LEU A 371 43.73 30.36 19.74
CA LEU A 371 44.73 31.38 19.39
C LEU A 371 44.23 32.80 19.68
N GLU A 372 42.92 33.03 19.57
CA GLU A 372 42.33 34.31 19.95
C GLU A 372 42.26 34.42 21.48
N THR A 373 41.80 33.36 22.16
CA THR A 373 41.69 33.36 23.62
C THR A 373 43.04 33.52 24.34
N GLN A 374 44.13 33.01 23.76
CA GLN A 374 45.48 33.13 24.33
C GLN A 374 45.98 34.57 24.43
N LYS A 375 45.41 35.50 23.65
CA LYS A 375 45.77 36.92 23.68
C LYS A 375 45.08 37.68 24.81
N LEU A 376 44.01 37.11 25.38
CA LEU A 376 43.23 37.72 26.45
C LEU A 376 43.92 37.54 27.81
N SER A 377 43.50 38.29 28.82
CA SER A 377 44.03 38.15 30.17
C SER A 377 43.83 36.75 30.76
N SER A 378 44.73 36.34 31.66
CA SER A 378 44.67 35.02 32.31
C SER A 378 43.34 34.76 33.02
N TYR A 379 42.72 35.82 33.56
CA TYR A 379 41.39 35.73 34.17
C TYR A 379 40.32 35.47 33.11
N CYS A 380 40.34 36.19 32.00
CA CYS A 380 39.41 35.98 30.89
C CYS A 380 39.50 34.55 30.31
N GLN A 381 40.72 34.06 30.11
CA GLN A 381 40.95 32.69 29.64
C GLN A 381 40.31 31.67 30.57
N LYS A 382 40.39 31.89 31.89
CA LYS A 382 39.75 31.04 32.89
C LYS A 382 38.23 31.12 32.82
N VAL A 383 37.65 32.32 32.71
CA VAL A 383 36.20 32.53 32.54
C VAL A 383 35.70 31.77 31.32
N ILE A 384 36.37 31.91 30.19
CA ILE A 384 36.00 31.21 28.94
C ILE A 384 36.13 29.70 29.07
N ALA A 385 37.24 29.21 29.62
CA ALA A 385 37.52 27.78 29.72
C ALA A 385 36.60 27.04 30.71
N GLN A 386 36.16 27.72 31.78
CA GLN A 386 35.29 27.14 32.81
C GLN A 386 33.81 27.33 32.52
N ASN A 387 33.46 28.15 31.53
CA ASN A 387 32.08 28.40 31.17
C ASN A 387 31.43 27.14 30.58
N ALA A 388 30.18 26.90 30.98
CA ALA A 388 29.42 25.77 30.45
C ALA A 388 29.17 25.94 28.94
N SER A 389 29.11 24.82 28.22
CA SER A 389 28.91 24.83 26.76
C SER A 389 27.64 25.59 26.39
N CYS A 390 27.76 26.49 25.43
CA CYS A 390 26.68 27.34 24.91
C CYS A 390 25.98 28.20 25.98
N LYS A 391 26.64 28.47 27.11
CA LYS A 391 26.21 29.48 28.08
C LYS A 391 26.87 30.80 27.81
N GLU A 392 26.15 31.88 28.05
CA GLU A 392 26.71 33.22 27.93
C GLU A 392 27.44 33.57 29.23
N PRO A 393 28.74 33.89 29.19
CA PRO A 393 29.45 34.34 30.38
C PRO A 393 28.84 35.63 30.94
N ASN A 394 28.96 35.82 32.27
CA ASN A 394 28.46 37.02 32.92
C ASN A 394 29.31 38.23 32.52
N LEU A 395 28.79 39.04 31.60
CA LEU A 395 29.45 40.29 31.21
C LEU A 395 29.60 41.25 32.38
N ASN A 396 28.76 41.22 33.42
CA ASN A 396 28.87 42.14 34.56
C ASN A 396 29.91 41.74 35.60
N ASP A 397 30.74 40.74 35.34
CA ASP A 397 31.88 40.42 36.18
C ASP A 397 32.83 41.64 36.24
N ILE A 398 33.19 42.07 37.44
CA ILE A 398 34.08 43.22 37.66
C ILE A 398 35.55 42.85 37.43
N LEU A 399 35.86 41.56 37.42
CA LEU A 399 37.21 41.03 37.26
C LEU A 399 37.60 40.80 35.78
N ILE A 400 36.62 40.82 34.85
CA ILE A 400 36.93 40.79 33.41
C ILE A 400 37.23 42.20 32.90
N ASP A 401 38.36 42.34 32.21
CA ASP A 401 38.76 43.57 31.53
C ASP A 401 37.88 43.86 30.29
N THR A 402 38.07 45.06 29.72
CA THR A 402 37.29 45.51 28.55
C THR A 402 37.51 44.61 27.34
N GLU A 403 38.74 44.18 27.07
CA GLU A 403 39.06 43.31 25.93
C GLU A 403 38.36 41.95 26.03
N CYS A 404 38.34 41.37 27.23
CA CYS A 404 37.60 40.14 27.52
C CYS A 404 36.10 40.31 27.31
N ARG A 405 35.54 41.42 27.81
CA ARG A 405 34.11 41.74 27.70
C ARG A 405 33.69 41.88 26.25
N ASP A 406 34.49 42.59 25.45
CA ASP A 406 34.26 42.77 24.01
C ASP A 406 34.37 41.43 23.27
N TYR A 407 35.37 40.61 23.62
CA TYR A 407 35.55 39.28 23.05
C TYR A 407 34.35 38.37 23.33
N ILE A 408 33.87 38.33 24.58
CA ILE A 408 32.72 37.53 25.00
C ILE A 408 31.45 38.02 24.29
N ALA A 409 31.19 39.33 24.32
CA ALA A 409 30.01 39.92 23.69
C ALA A 409 29.97 39.68 22.17
N ALA A 410 31.13 39.57 21.52
CA ALA A 410 31.24 39.31 20.09
C ALA A 410 31.14 37.82 19.71
N ARG A 411 31.13 36.87 20.65
CA ARG A 411 31.25 35.42 20.33
C ARG A 411 30.31 34.50 21.10
N PHE A 412 29.91 34.84 22.33
CA PHE A 412 29.20 33.93 23.24
C PHE A 412 27.72 34.29 23.39
N ASN A 413 27.04 34.50 22.27
CA ASN A 413 25.59 34.60 22.21
C ASN A 413 25.08 34.12 20.85
N TYR A 414 23.79 33.86 20.77
CA TYR A 414 23.17 33.34 19.56
C TYR A 414 23.36 34.28 18.35
N SER A 415 23.01 35.55 18.51
CA SER A 415 23.05 36.53 17.41
C SER A 415 24.44 36.63 16.80
N LYS A 416 25.48 36.80 17.62
CA LYS A 416 26.85 36.93 17.15
C LYS A 416 27.43 35.64 16.61
N CYS A 417 27.06 34.51 17.18
CA CYS A 417 27.42 33.21 16.61
C CYS A 417 26.86 33.05 15.19
N VAL A 418 25.58 33.40 14.97
CA VAL A 418 24.96 33.34 13.65
C VAL A 418 25.65 34.28 12.68
N GLU A 419 25.81 35.57 13.03
CA GLU A 419 26.49 36.56 12.17
C GLU A 419 27.88 36.07 11.71
N ALA A 420 28.62 35.39 12.58
CA ALA A 420 29.96 34.89 12.30
C ALA A 420 30.00 33.60 11.47
N THR A 421 28.92 32.82 11.43
CA THR A 421 28.95 31.44 10.92
C THR A 421 27.90 31.11 9.86
N TYR A 422 26.89 31.96 9.63
CA TYR A 422 25.76 31.63 8.75
C TYR A 422 26.14 31.34 7.28
N ASN A 423 27.29 31.83 6.83
CA ASN A 423 27.82 31.61 5.48
C ASN A 423 28.58 30.28 5.33
N TYR A 424 28.80 29.53 6.41
CA TYR A 424 29.43 28.21 6.32
C TYR A 424 28.43 27.17 5.79
N TYR A 425 28.91 26.29 4.91
CA TYR A 425 28.06 25.31 4.23
C TYR A 425 27.42 24.29 5.19
N ASP A 426 27.99 24.10 6.38
CA ASP A 426 27.56 23.19 7.43
C ASP A 426 26.87 23.90 8.60
N PHE A 427 26.56 25.20 8.46
CA PHE A 427 25.90 25.98 9.51
C PHE A 427 24.51 25.43 9.87
N LEU A 428 23.69 25.13 8.85
CA LEU A 428 22.38 24.51 9.01
C LEU A 428 22.53 22.99 9.07
N THR A 429 21.76 22.34 9.95
CA THR A 429 21.72 20.88 10.01
C THR A 429 20.49 20.35 9.26
N ASP A 430 20.44 19.04 9.00
CA ASP A 430 19.29 18.39 8.36
C ASP A 430 18.14 18.10 9.35
N GLU A 431 18.01 18.87 10.43
CA GLU A 431 16.99 18.69 11.46
C GLU A 431 16.09 19.93 11.60
N TRP A 432 14.77 19.70 11.60
CA TRP A 432 13.75 20.72 11.82
C TRP A 432 12.99 20.47 13.13
N ARG A 433 12.60 21.53 13.82
CA ARG A 433 11.77 21.52 15.03
C ARG A 433 10.44 22.20 14.70
N VAL A 434 9.34 21.46 14.80
CA VAL A 434 7.98 21.93 14.50
C VAL A 434 7.12 21.76 15.73
N TYR A 435 6.38 22.80 16.10
CA TYR A 435 5.52 22.87 17.27
C TYR A 435 4.09 23.14 16.82
N LEU A 436 3.15 22.25 17.15
CA LEU A 436 1.75 22.36 16.75
C LEU A 436 0.96 23.35 17.63
N GLY A 437 1.50 23.74 18.80
CA GLY A 437 0.92 24.82 19.60
C GLY A 437 -0.25 24.41 20.49
N HIS A 438 -0.48 23.12 20.71
CA HIS A 438 -1.58 22.64 21.53
C HIS A 438 -1.22 22.66 23.02
N SER A 439 -2.20 23.02 23.86
CA SER A 439 -2.05 23.07 25.32
C SER A 439 -2.36 21.74 26.02
N ARG A 440 -2.73 20.71 25.24
CA ARG A 440 -3.08 19.36 25.71
C ARG A 440 -2.55 18.33 24.73
N GLU A 441 -2.42 17.10 25.21
CA GLU A 441 -2.11 15.93 24.38
C GLU A 441 -3.16 15.79 23.26
N ILE A 442 -2.70 15.43 22.06
CA ILE A 442 -3.56 15.27 20.88
C ILE A 442 -3.54 13.85 20.31
N TRP A 443 -2.66 12.98 20.83
CA TRP A 443 -2.56 11.58 20.46
C TRP A 443 -3.23 10.71 21.54
N ALA A 444 -3.68 9.51 21.17
CA ALA A 444 -4.30 8.63 22.17
C ALA A 444 -3.23 8.00 23.07
N ASN A 445 -3.53 7.90 24.38
CA ASN A 445 -2.65 7.26 25.36
C ASN A 445 -2.70 5.70 25.33
N GLU A 446 -3.57 5.15 24.48
CA GLU A 446 -3.78 3.71 24.28
C GLU A 446 -3.29 3.30 22.88
N ALA A 447 -3.78 2.19 22.31
CA ALA A 447 -3.40 1.77 20.96
C ALA A 447 -4.00 2.73 19.92
N ASP A 448 -3.14 3.31 19.08
CA ASP A 448 -3.48 4.24 18.01
C ASP A 448 -2.39 4.24 16.93
N ALA A 449 -2.61 4.97 15.84
CA ALA A 449 -1.63 5.23 14.82
C ALA A 449 -1.56 6.71 14.45
N ILE A 450 -0.34 7.22 14.28
CA ILE A 450 -0.10 8.53 13.66
C ILE A 450 -0.09 8.34 12.14
N LEU A 451 -0.92 9.11 11.45
CA LEU A 451 -1.03 9.11 10.00
C LEU A 451 -0.37 10.38 9.44
N LEU A 452 0.61 10.18 8.57
CA LEU A 452 1.21 11.24 7.75
C LEU A 452 0.57 11.20 6.36
N ARG A 453 0.00 12.32 5.92
CA ARG A 453 -0.65 12.46 4.61
C ARG A 453 -0.08 13.63 3.82
N ASP A 454 -0.01 13.46 2.51
CA ASP A 454 0.44 14.50 1.58
C ASP A 454 -0.59 15.62 1.38
N GLU A 455 -0.27 16.59 0.53
CA GLU A 455 -1.13 17.73 0.20
C GLU A 455 -2.50 17.35 -0.40
N ASN A 456 -2.63 16.14 -0.95
CA ASN A 456 -3.88 15.61 -1.52
C ASN A 456 -4.64 14.72 -0.51
N GLY A 457 -4.14 14.59 0.72
CA GLY A 457 -4.70 13.73 1.74
C GLY A 457 -4.42 12.23 1.53
N LEU A 458 -3.47 11.88 0.65
CA LEU A 458 -3.05 10.49 0.45
C LEU A 458 -2.05 10.09 1.54
N VAL A 459 -2.11 8.83 1.98
CA VAL A 459 -1.25 8.34 3.06
C VAL A 459 0.18 8.18 2.57
N VAL A 460 1.10 8.81 3.28
CA VAL A 460 2.55 8.72 3.08
C VAL A 460 3.16 7.71 4.06
N SER A 461 2.71 7.75 5.31
CA SER A 461 3.23 6.88 6.38
C SER A 461 2.19 6.67 7.47
N ARG A 462 2.23 5.50 8.11
CA ARG A 462 1.42 5.14 9.27
C ARG A 462 2.33 4.54 10.33
N TYR A 463 2.26 5.06 11.56
CA TYR A 463 3.06 4.58 12.68
C TYR A 463 2.15 4.19 13.85
N LYS A 464 2.04 2.89 14.10
CA LYS A 464 1.29 2.32 15.24
C LYS A 464 2.17 2.35 16.49
N TYR A 465 1.61 2.70 17.65
CA TYR A 465 2.35 2.80 18.91
C TYR A 465 1.59 2.26 20.12
#